data_AF-A0A6I9PDU2-F1
#
_entry.id   AF-A0A6I9PDU2-F1
#
_cell.length_a   1.000
_cell.length_b   1.000
_cell.length_c   1.000
_cell.angle_alpha   90.00
_cell.angle_beta   90.00
_cell.angle_gamma   90.00
#
_symmetry.space_group_name_H-M   'P 1'
#
loop_
_entity.id
_entity.type
_entity.pdbx_description
1 polymer ?
#
loop_
_entity_poly.entity_id
_entity_poly.type
_entity_poly.pdbx_seq_one_letter_code
_entity_poly.pdbx_strand_id
1 'polypeptide(L)'
;DPQAAPEKRLEDMLRLGELCVEVLTQNEEHHAEQQYHSKIDVLIDEAFKDMLSSLVTKFAAVLDGVLNKLSRYDEGTFFSSILSFTKPGMDLADTYITFIRQNQDILRDRVNDELYTEKVFEQWYSSSVKLVCVWLTDRMDLQLHVYQLKTLIKIVKKTYRDFRLQGVLDVSLNNKSYETVYNRLTVEEATAAVKSGDGLQGISMRDSDQEDD
;
A
#
# COMPACT_ATOMS: atom_id res chain seq x y z
N ASP A 1 -7.28 60.58 -38.01
CA ASP A 1 -8.12 61.31 -38.98
C ASP A 1 -9.17 62.10 -38.21
N PRO A 2 -9.07 63.44 -38.07
CA PRO A 2 -9.92 64.21 -37.15
C PRO A 2 -11.38 64.38 -37.60
N GLN A 3 -11.80 63.75 -38.71
CA GLN A 3 -13.08 64.05 -39.35
C GLN A 3 -13.86 62.80 -39.79
N ALA A 4 -13.87 61.72 -39.00
CA ALA A 4 -14.89 60.69 -39.17
C ALA A 4 -16.28 61.29 -38.87
N ALA A 5 -17.24 61.12 -39.79
CA ALA A 5 -18.61 61.55 -39.60
C ALA A 5 -19.14 61.04 -38.24
N PRO A 6 -19.92 61.82 -37.48
CA PRO A 6 -20.43 61.43 -36.17
C PRO A 6 -21.07 60.03 -36.15
N GLU A 7 -21.72 59.65 -37.24
CA GLU A 7 -22.34 58.33 -37.46
C GLU A 7 -21.32 57.19 -37.44
N LYS A 8 -20.18 57.34 -38.14
CA LYS A 8 -19.13 56.32 -38.16
C LYS A 8 -18.50 56.12 -36.78
N ARG A 9 -18.34 57.19 -36.00
CA ARG A 9 -17.84 57.10 -34.63
C ARG A 9 -18.83 56.40 -33.69
N LEU A 10 -20.12 56.60 -33.91
CA LEU A 10 -21.17 55.91 -33.18
C LEU A 10 -21.19 54.41 -33.53
N GLU A 11 -21.07 54.08 -34.81
CA GLU A 11 -20.99 52.70 -35.30
C GLU A 11 -19.76 51.97 -34.75
N ASP A 12 -18.59 52.59 -34.79
CA ASP A 12 -17.35 52.05 -34.20
C ASP A 12 -17.49 51.82 -32.69
N MET A 13 -18.18 52.72 -31.98
CA MET A 13 -18.43 52.60 -30.54
C MET A 13 -19.44 51.49 -30.21
N LEU A 14 -20.49 51.33 -31.02
CA LEU A 14 -21.45 50.24 -30.87
C LEU A 14 -20.79 48.88 -31.11
N ARG A 15 -19.99 48.77 -32.17
CA ARG A 15 -19.24 47.55 -32.49
C ARG A 15 -18.22 47.19 -31.41
N LEU A 16 -17.56 48.19 -30.82
CA LEU A 16 -16.70 47.96 -29.66
C LEU A 16 -17.51 47.47 -28.45
N GLY A 17 -18.71 48.01 -28.24
CA GLY A 17 -19.64 47.54 -27.21
C GLY A 17 -20.03 46.08 -27.39
N GLU A 18 -20.37 45.67 -28.62
CA GLU A 18 -20.68 44.27 -28.95
C GLU A 18 -19.50 43.34 -28.68
N LEU A 19 -18.30 43.69 -29.15
CA LEU A 19 -17.08 42.91 -28.89
C LEU A 19 -16.76 42.79 -27.39
N CYS A 20 -16.96 43.85 -26.62
CA CYS A 20 -16.78 43.82 -25.17
C CYS A 20 -17.76 42.85 -24.49
N VAL A 21 -19.02 42.82 -24.93
CA VAL A 21 -20.02 41.88 -24.40
C VAL A 21 -19.65 40.45 -24.76
N GLU A 22 -19.26 40.17 -26.00
CA GLU A 22 -18.83 38.84 -26.43
C GLU A 22 -17.63 38.32 -25.62
N VAL A 23 -16.61 39.16 -25.40
CA VAL A 23 -15.43 38.79 -24.60
C VAL A 23 -15.80 38.53 -23.13
N LEU A 24 -16.70 39.34 -22.55
CA LEU A 24 -17.17 39.13 -21.18
C LEU A 24 -17.91 37.80 -21.06
N THR A 25 -18.81 37.48 -21.99
CA THR A 25 -19.53 36.21 -22.01
C THR A 25 -18.58 35.02 -22.17
N GLN A 26 -17.63 35.09 -23.11
CA GLN A 26 -16.64 34.04 -23.30
C GLN A 26 -15.75 33.84 -22.06
N ASN A 27 -15.40 34.92 -21.38
CA ASN A 27 -14.60 34.84 -20.16
C ASN A 27 -15.39 34.20 -19.00
N GLU A 28 -16.68 34.52 -18.86
CA GLU A 28 -17.57 33.87 -17.88
C GLU A 28 -17.74 32.37 -18.16
N GLU A 29 -17.93 31.98 -19.42
CA GLU A 29 -18.03 30.56 -19.82
C GLU A 29 -16.73 29.81 -19.51
N HIS A 30 -15.58 30.36 -19.86
CA HIS A 30 -14.29 29.75 -19.57
C HIS A 30 -14.03 29.63 -18.05
N HIS A 31 -14.38 30.64 -17.26
CA HIS A 31 -14.31 30.54 -15.80
C HIS A 31 -15.25 29.47 -15.25
N ALA A 32 -16.46 29.34 -15.79
CA ALA A 32 -17.40 28.30 -15.41
C ALA A 32 -16.83 26.90 -15.74
N GLU A 33 -16.32 26.69 -16.95
CA GLU A 33 -15.66 25.44 -17.38
C GLU A 33 -14.50 25.07 -16.44
N GLN A 34 -13.62 26.01 -16.11
CA GLN A 34 -12.53 25.78 -15.15
C GLN A 34 -13.05 25.36 -13.77
N GLN A 35 -14.11 26.00 -13.27
CA GLN A 35 -14.73 25.61 -12.00
C GLN A 35 -15.36 24.22 -12.06
N TYR A 36 -16.00 23.85 -13.18
CA TYR A 36 -16.55 22.52 -13.37
C TYR A 36 -15.45 21.45 -13.42
N HIS A 37 -14.37 21.69 -14.16
CA HIS A 37 -13.22 20.78 -14.21
C HIS A 37 -12.60 20.60 -12.83
N SER A 38 -12.35 21.68 -12.09
CA SER A 38 -11.83 21.59 -10.72
C SER A 38 -12.74 20.78 -9.78
N LYS A 39 -14.07 20.91 -9.89
CA LYS A 39 -15.01 20.10 -9.10
C LYS A 39 -14.99 18.63 -9.50
N ILE A 40 -14.87 18.34 -10.79
CA ILE A 40 -14.77 16.96 -11.31
C ILE A 40 -13.50 16.30 -10.78
N ASP A 41 -12.36 16.99 -10.82
CA ASP A 41 -11.08 16.47 -10.34
C ASP A 41 -11.14 16.12 -8.84
N VAL A 42 -11.74 17.00 -8.02
CA VAL A 42 -11.94 16.72 -6.59
C VAL A 42 -12.81 15.47 -6.38
N LEU A 43 -13.91 15.33 -7.12
CA LEU A 43 -14.78 14.15 -7.00
C LEU A 43 -14.08 12.87 -7.45
N ILE A 44 -13.24 12.93 -8.50
CA ILE A 44 -12.44 11.79 -8.97
C ILE A 44 -11.43 11.39 -7.90
N ASP A 45 -10.72 12.34 -7.32
CA ASP A 45 -9.72 12.07 -6.27
C ASP A 45 -10.36 11.47 -5.02
N GLU A 46 -11.52 11.97 -4.60
CA GLU A 46 -12.30 11.40 -3.48
C GLU A 46 -12.77 9.97 -3.79
N ALA A 47 -13.35 9.74 -4.97
CA ALA A 47 -13.78 8.42 -5.38
C ALA A 47 -12.62 7.43 -5.49
N PHE A 48 -11.47 7.87 -6.00
CA PHE A 48 -10.26 7.06 -6.06
C PHE A 48 -9.77 6.70 -4.65
N LYS A 49 -9.73 7.67 -3.73
CA LYS A 49 -9.32 7.45 -2.34
C LYS A 49 -10.23 6.45 -1.63
N ASP A 50 -11.54 6.52 -1.83
CA ASP A 50 -12.50 5.58 -1.25
C ASP A 50 -12.35 4.17 -1.83
N MET A 51 -12.18 4.06 -3.15
CA MET A 51 -11.92 2.79 -3.82
C MET A 51 -10.61 2.15 -3.33
N LEU A 52 -9.55 2.94 -3.24
CA LEU A 52 -8.24 2.51 -2.75
C LEU A 52 -8.32 2.03 -1.30
N SER A 53 -8.99 2.79 -0.42
CA SER A 53 -9.20 2.42 0.98
C SER A 53 -9.96 1.09 1.11
N SER A 54 -11.04 0.93 0.33
CA SER A 54 -11.83 -0.31 0.31
C SER A 54 -11.02 -1.51 -0.17
N LEU A 55 -10.21 -1.32 -1.22
CA LEU A 55 -9.34 -2.36 -1.76
C LEU A 55 -8.26 -2.77 -0.76
N VAL A 56 -7.54 -1.81 -0.19
CA VAL A 56 -6.49 -2.05 0.82
C VAL A 56 -7.08 -2.76 2.04
N THR A 57 -8.30 -2.41 2.45
CA THR A 57 -9.00 -3.08 3.57
C THR A 57 -9.27 -4.55 3.28
N LYS A 58 -9.68 -4.89 2.05
CA LYS A 58 -9.90 -6.29 1.64
C LYS A 58 -8.59 -7.09 1.61
N PHE A 59 -7.50 -6.49 1.12
CA PHE A 59 -6.20 -7.14 1.14
C PHE A 59 -5.66 -7.34 2.55
N ALA A 60 -5.81 -6.32 3.41
CA ALA A 60 -5.48 -6.39 4.83
C ALA A 60 -6.21 -7.53 5.55
N ALA A 61 -7.49 -7.76 5.25
CA ALA A 61 -8.27 -8.85 5.85
C ALA A 61 -7.71 -10.25 5.54
N VAL A 62 -7.04 -10.44 4.40
CA VAL A 62 -6.39 -11.72 4.06
C VAL A 62 -5.18 -11.96 4.97
N LEU A 63 -4.35 -10.94 5.20
CA LEU A 63 -3.23 -11.02 6.14
C LEU A 63 -3.72 -11.22 7.58
N ASP A 64 -4.75 -10.50 7.99
CA ASP A 64 -5.38 -10.67 9.31
C ASP A 64 -5.85 -12.12 9.51
N GLY A 65 -6.45 -12.74 8.49
CA GLY A 65 -6.81 -14.16 8.51
C GLY A 65 -5.60 -15.11 8.67
N VAL A 66 -4.43 -14.76 8.14
CA VAL A 66 -3.18 -15.51 8.34
C VAL A 66 -2.68 -15.33 9.78
N LEU A 67 -2.64 -14.10 10.27
CA LEU A 67 -2.22 -13.76 11.62
C LEU A 67 -3.10 -14.42 12.68
N ASN A 68 -4.43 -14.46 12.48
CA ASN A 68 -5.37 -15.16 13.35
C ASN A 68 -5.12 -16.67 13.41
N LYS A 69 -4.68 -17.29 12.31
CA LYS A 69 -4.26 -18.71 12.32
C LYS A 69 -2.96 -18.90 13.08
N LEU A 70 -2.03 -17.94 13.00
CA LEU A 70 -0.78 -17.96 13.76
C LEU A 70 -1.00 -17.79 15.27
N SER A 71 -2.01 -17.04 15.71
CA SER A 71 -2.34 -16.88 17.13
C SER A 71 -2.67 -18.19 17.84
N ARG A 72 -3.00 -19.26 17.10
CA ARG A 72 -3.22 -20.61 17.67
C ARG A 72 -1.97 -21.27 18.25
N TYR A 73 -0.80 -20.68 17.99
CA TYR A 73 0.50 -21.14 18.48
C TYR A 73 1.01 -20.29 19.65
N ASP A 74 0.21 -19.35 20.16
CA ASP A 74 0.57 -18.55 21.34
C ASP A 74 0.74 -19.46 22.57
N GLU A 75 1.74 -19.17 23.42
CA GLU A 75 2.00 -19.93 24.64
C GLU A 75 0.75 -20.01 25.55
N GLY A 76 0.47 -21.18 26.12
CA GLY A 76 -0.72 -21.40 26.96
C GLY A 76 -2.00 -21.79 26.22
N THR A 77 -1.99 -21.89 24.88
CA THR A 77 -3.11 -22.43 24.12
C THR A 77 -3.14 -23.98 24.16
N PHE A 78 -4.28 -24.56 24.58
CA PHE A 78 -4.49 -26.02 24.73
C PHE A 78 -4.29 -26.85 23.44
N PHE A 79 -4.14 -26.20 22.29
CA PHE A 79 -4.06 -26.85 20.98
C PHE A 79 -2.64 -26.95 20.40
N SER A 80 -1.61 -26.46 21.10
CA SER A 80 -0.23 -26.56 20.63
C SER A 80 0.21 -28.01 20.37
N SER A 81 -0.36 -28.97 21.11
CA SER A 81 -0.11 -30.41 20.96
C SER A 81 -1.13 -31.14 20.07
N ILE A 82 -2.40 -30.70 20.04
CA ILE A 82 -3.51 -31.41 19.36
C ILE A 82 -3.57 -31.10 17.85
N LEU A 83 -3.14 -29.91 17.41
CA LEU A 83 -3.16 -29.55 15.97
C LEU A 83 -1.98 -30.12 15.16
N SER A 84 -1.02 -30.77 15.83
CA SER A 84 0.05 -31.54 15.18
C SER A 84 -0.50 -32.66 14.26
N PHE A 85 -1.75 -33.07 14.47
CA PHE A 85 -2.45 -34.06 13.63
C PHE A 85 -2.94 -33.55 12.27
N THR A 86 -2.70 -32.27 11.93
CA THR A 86 -2.85 -31.76 10.56
C THR A 86 -1.48 -31.46 9.95
N LYS A 87 -0.80 -32.48 9.43
CA LYS A 87 0.31 -32.35 8.46
C LYS A 87 -0.07 -33.21 7.24
N PRO A 88 0.25 -32.83 5.98
CA PRO A 88 1.25 -31.88 5.48
C PRO A 88 0.67 -30.72 4.63
N GLY A 89 1.37 -29.59 4.44
CA GLY A 89 1.01 -28.59 3.41
C GLY A 89 0.40 -27.25 3.88
N MET A 90 0.50 -26.89 5.16
CA MET A 90 0.04 -25.59 5.65
C MET A 90 1.13 -24.52 5.44
N ASP A 91 1.45 -24.17 4.20
CA ASP A 91 2.35 -23.04 3.93
C ASP A 91 1.56 -21.73 3.90
N LEU A 92 1.20 -21.24 5.09
CA LEU A 92 0.47 -19.99 5.26
C LEU A 92 1.21 -18.81 4.60
N ALA A 93 2.54 -18.80 4.70
CA ALA A 93 3.37 -17.79 4.08
C ALA A 93 3.29 -17.89 2.55
N ASP A 94 3.51 -19.05 1.94
CA ASP A 94 3.46 -19.18 0.47
C ASP A 94 2.08 -18.91 -0.09
N THR A 95 1.03 -19.29 0.62
CA THR A 95 -0.34 -18.96 0.23
C THR A 95 -0.54 -17.44 0.20
N TYR A 96 -0.08 -16.75 1.25
CA TYR A 96 -0.17 -15.29 1.33
C TYR A 96 0.71 -14.57 0.30
N ILE A 97 1.93 -15.06 0.06
CA ILE A 97 2.84 -14.51 -0.95
C ILE A 97 2.29 -14.72 -2.37
N THR A 98 1.68 -15.87 -2.64
CA THR A 98 0.99 -16.13 -3.91
C THR A 98 -0.16 -15.16 -4.09
N PHE A 99 -0.96 -14.93 -3.04
CA PHE A 99 -2.03 -13.93 -3.05
C PHE A 99 -1.51 -12.52 -3.36
N ILE A 100 -0.40 -12.09 -2.76
CA ILE A 100 0.21 -10.78 -3.05
C ILE A 100 0.55 -10.68 -4.53
N ARG A 101 1.33 -11.63 -5.05
CA ARG A 101 1.83 -11.59 -6.44
C ARG A 101 0.69 -11.59 -7.46
N GLN A 102 -0.29 -12.49 -7.29
CA GLN A 102 -1.44 -12.55 -8.18
C GLN A 102 -2.23 -11.23 -8.22
N ASN A 103 -2.41 -10.57 -7.07
CA ASN A 103 -3.13 -9.29 -7.04
C ASN A 103 -2.26 -8.13 -7.54
N GLN A 104 -0.94 -8.16 -7.35
CA GLN A 104 -0.03 -7.21 -7.98
C GLN A 104 -0.09 -7.33 -9.51
N ASP A 105 -0.05 -8.56 -10.04
CA ASP A 105 -0.17 -8.82 -11.49
C ASP A 105 -1.51 -8.32 -12.04
N ILE A 106 -2.63 -8.60 -11.34
CA ILE A 106 -3.95 -8.11 -11.73
C ILE A 106 -4.01 -6.57 -11.72
N LEU A 107 -3.46 -5.92 -10.69
CA LEU A 107 -3.46 -4.46 -10.60
C LEU A 107 -2.63 -3.85 -11.72
N ARG A 108 -1.46 -4.41 -12.02
CA ARG A 108 -0.60 -4.00 -13.15
C ARG A 108 -1.24 -4.20 -14.51
N ASP A 109 -2.03 -5.26 -14.68
CA ASP A 109 -2.77 -5.56 -15.92
C ASP A 109 -3.99 -4.63 -16.12
N ARG A 110 -4.61 -4.15 -15.03
CA ARG A 110 -5.91 -3.46 -15.08
C ARG A 110 -5.84 -1.96 -14.85
N VAL A 111 -4.79 -1.45 -14.22
CA VAL A 111 -4.63 -0.02 -13.91
C VAL A 111 -3.55 0.56 -14.82
N ASN A 112 -3.96 1.41 -15.77
CA ASN A 112 -3.04 2.01 -16.74
C ASN A 112 -2.18 3.13 -16.17
N ASP A 113 -2.66 3.78 -15.11
CA ASP A 113 -1.98 4.93 -14.51
C ASP A 113 -0.96 4.45 -13.46
N GLU A 114 0.31 4.79 -13.71
CA GLU A 114 1.44 4.40 -12.85
C GLU A 114 1.31 5.00 -11.46
N LEU A 115 0.92 6.28 -11.35
CA LEU A 115 0.82 6.98 -10.08
C LEU A 115 -0.27 6.36 -9.19
N TYR A 116 -1.39 5.97 -9.78
CA TYR A 116 -2.44 5.26 -9.04
C TYR A 116 -2.02 3.86 -8.62
N THR A 117 -1.29 3.16 -9.47
CA THR A 117 -0.74 1.82 -9.17
C THR A 117 0.26 1.88 -8.00
N GLU A 118 1.21 2.82 -8.05
CA GLU A 118 2.17 3.08 -6.99
C GLU A 118 1.48 3.41 -5.66
N LYS A 119 0.46 4.30 -5.67
CA LYS A 119 -0.32 4.65 -4.47
C LYS A 119 -1.03 3.44 -3.85
N VAL A 120 -1.61 2.57 -4.67
CA VAL A 120 -2.26 1.33 -4.17
C VAL A 120 -1.23 0.43 -3.49
N PHE A 121 -0.06 0.23 -4.12
CA PHE A 121 0.97 -0.63 -3.56
C PHE A 121 1.62 -0.07 -2.30
N GLU A 122 1.88 1.24 -2.26
CA GLU A 122 2.42 1.90 -1.07
C GLU A 122 1.47 1.76 0.13
N GLN A 123 0.18 2.03 -0.07
CA GLN A 123 -0.82 1.93 1.00
C GLN A 123 -1.04 0.47 1.43
N TRP A 124 -1.09 -0.46 0.48
CA TRP A 124 -1.24 -1.87 0.79
C TRP A 124 -0.05 -2.40 1.58
N TYR A 125 1.19 -2.10 1.17
CA TYR A 125 2.38 -2.46 1.91
C TYR A 125 2.37 -1.90 3.34
N SER A 126 2.13 -0.58 3.46
CA SER A 126 2.12 0.11 4.75
C SER A 126 1.07 -0.47 5.71
N SER A 127 -0.13 -0.75 5.21
CA SER A 127 -1.20 -1.41 5.97
C SER A 127 -0.80 -2.82 6.40
N SER A 128 -0.19 -3.61 5.51
CA SER A 128 0.23 -4.98 5.79
C SER A 128 1.29 -5.04 6.89
N VAL A 129 2.32 -4.21 6.79
CA VAL A 129 3.39 -4.15 7.81
C VAL A 129 2.84 -3.64 9.14
N LYS A 130 1.94 -2.66 9.11
CA LYS A 130 1.27 -2.17 10.33
C LYS A 130 0.49 -3.29 11.04
N LEU A 131 -0.23 -4.15 10.31
CA LEU A 131 -0.94 -5.28 10.91
C LEU A 131 0.01 -6.26 11.60
N VAL A 132 1.12 -6.62 10.94
CA VAL A 132 2.14 -7.48 11.57
C VAL A 132 2.74 -6.81 12.80
N CYS A 133 3.02 -5.50 12.73
CA CYS A 133 3.53 -4.73 13.84
C CYS A 133 2.59 -4.77 15.04
N VAL A 134 1.29 -4.48 14.84
CA VAL A 134 0.28 -4.54 15.91
C VAL A 134 0.19 -5.95 16.48
N TRP A 135 0.11 -6.96 15.63
CA TRP A 135 0.01 -8.36 16.08
C TRP A 135 1.20 -8.81 16.93
N LEU A 136 2.41 -8.33 16.62
CA LEU A 136 3.62 -8.56 17.41
C LEU A 136 3.65 -7.74 18.71
N THR A 137 3.15 -6.50 18.68
CA THR A 137 3.05 -5.64 19.87
C THR A 137 2.09 -6.22 20.89
N ASP A 138 0.95 -6.79 20.45
CA ASP A 138 0.00 -7.49 21.31
C ASP A 138 0.59 -8.77 21.97
N ARG A 139 1.80 -9.16 21.56
CA ARG A 139 2.55 -10.34 22.03
C ARG A 139 3.97 -9.96 22.47
N MET A 140 4.15 -8.77 23.03
CA MET A 140 5.48 -8.30 23.45
C MET A 140 6.06 -9.07 24.63
N ASP A 141 5.21 -9.67 25.45
CA ASP A 141 5.53 -10.46 26.64
C ASP A 141 5.60 -11.97 26.35
N LEU A 142 5.18 -12.41 25.16
CA LEU A 142 5.23 -13.81 24.73
C LEU A 142 6.47 -14.08 23.88
N GLN A 143 7.09 -15.25 24.05
CA GLN A 143 8.05 -15.76 23.07
C GLN A 143 7.30 -16.29 21.85
N LEU A 144 7.77 -15.96 20.64
CA LEU A 144 7.16 -16.51 19.42
C LEU A 144 7.48 -17.99 19.29
N HIS A 145 6.46 -18.79 18.99
CA HIS A 145 6.65 -20.17 18.59
C HIS A 145 7.43 -20.24 17.27
N VAL A 146 8.31 -21.24 17.11
CA VAL A 146 9.21 -21.38 15.93
C VAL A 146 8.45 -21.32 14.61
N TYR A 147 7.26 -21.91 14.54
CA TYR A 147 6.41 -21.82 13.34
C TYR A 147 5.87 -20.41 13.07
N GLN A 148 5.47 -19.66 14.09
CA GLN A 148 5.05 -18.26 13.94
C GLN A 148 6.23 -17.44 13.41
N LEU A 149 7.40 -17.59 14.03
CA LEU A 149 8.62 -16.91 13.65
C LEU A 149 9.01 -17.19 12.18
N LYS A 150 9.11 -18.46 11.77
CA LYS A 150 9.44 -18.82 10.37
C LYS A 150 8.43 -18.24 9.38
N THR A 151 7.14 -18.31 9.71
CA THR A 151 6.06 -17.80 8.84
C THR A 151 6.15 -16.28 8.70
N LEU A 152 6.32 -15.55 9.80
CA LEU A 152 6.41 -14.10 9.80
C LEU A 152 7.66 -13.59 9.09
N ILE A 153 8.84 -14.20 9.32
CA ILE A 153 10.07 -13.85 8.60
C ILE A 153 9.86 -14.00 7.09
N LYS A 154 9.30 -15.13 6.66
CA LYS A 154 9.03 -15.39 5.24
C LYS A 154 8.06 -14.38 4.65
N ILE A 155 6.95 -14.07 5.34
CA ILE A 155 5.98 -13.05 4.92
C ILE A 155 6.65 -11.68 4.80
N VAL A 156 7.34 -11.22 5.85
CA VAL A 156 7.95 -9.88 5.88
C VAL A 156 9.00 -9.73 4.79
N LYS A 157 9.94 -10.68 4.65
CA LYS A 157 11.00 -10.58 3.62
C LYS A 157 10.47 -10.64 2.20
N LYS A 158 9.56 -11.58 1.91
CA LYS A 158 9.02 -11.72 0.55
C LYS A 158 8.10 -10.55 0.20
N THR A 159 7.27 -10.08 1.13
CA THR A 159 6.42 -8.90 0.92
C THR A 159 7.28 -7.66 0.68
N TYR A 160 8.30 -7.39 1.50
CA TYR A 160 9.22 -6.27 1.30
C TYR A 160 9.81 -6.29 -0.12
N ARG A 161 10.39 -7.43 -0.52
CA ARG A 161 11.02 -7.57 -1.83
C ARG A 161 10.01 -7.41 -2.96
N ASP A 162 8.86 -8.06 -2.87
CA ASP A 162 7.87 -8.08 -3.94
C ASP A 162 7.24 -6.68 -4.11
N PHE A 163 7.03 -5.90 -3.05
CA PHE A 163 6.59 -4.50 -3.15
C PHE A 163 7.69 -3.53 -3.60
N ARG A 164 8.95 -3.76 -3.22
CA ARG A 164 10.09 -3.02 -3.78
C ARG A 164 10.19 -3.16 -5.29
N LEU A 165 9.99 -4.37 -5.81
CA LEU A 165 9.97 -4.64 -7.26
C LEU A 165 8.81 -3.96 -7.98
N GLN A 166 7.75 -3.60 -7.26
CA GLN A 166 6.61 -2.85 -7.81
C GLN A 166 6.79 -1.33 -7.76
N GLY A 167 7.93 -0.82 -7.29
CA GLY A 167 8.24 0.62 -7.28
C GLY A 167 7.93 1.33 -5.95
N VAL A 168 7.55 0.62 -4.89
CA VAL A 168 7.35 1.26 -3.58
C VAL A 168 8.69 1.78 -3.06
N LEU A 169 8.74 3.07 -2.76
CA LEU A 169 9.96 3.78 -2.37
C LEU A 169 10.51 3.29 -1.03
N ASP A 170 11.84 3.35 -0.88
CA ASP A 170 12.53 2.90 0.33
C ASP A 170 12.05 3.61 1.60
N VAL A 171 11.67 4.88 1.51
CA VAL A 171 11.11 5.63 2.67
C VAL A 171 9.79 5.02 3.16
N SER A 172 8.98 4.50 2.24
CA SER A 172 7.70 3.86 2.55
C SER A 172 7.89 2.39 2.94
N LEU A 173 8.87 1.70 2.33
CA LEU A 173 9.27 0.34 2.69
C LEU A 173 9.83 0.25 4.10
N ASN A 174 10.72 1.18 4.47
CA ASN A 174 11.41 1.23 5.76
C ASN A 174 10.69 2.13 6.77
N ASN A 175 9.35 2.07 6.79
CA ASN A 175 8.57 2.83 7.76
C ASN A 175 8.76 2.32 9.19
N LYS A 176 8.35 3.12 10.18
CA LYS A 176 8.52 2.80 11.62
C LYS A 176 7.92 1.44 12.03
N SER A 177 6.81 1.02 11.40
CA SER A 177 6.21 -0.29 11.66
C SER A 177 7.13 -1.41 11.15
N TYR A 178 7.74 -1.24 9.98
CA TYR A 178 8.71 -2.19 9.44
C TYR A 178 9.92 -2.34 10.36
N GLU A 179 10.51 -1.22 10.80
CA GLU A 179 11.67 -1.25 11.72
C GLU A 179 11.35 -2.00 13.02
N THR A 180 10.17 -1.75 13.57
CA THR A 180 9.70 -2.43 14.79
C THR A 180 9.56 -3.93 14.57
N VAL A 181 8.94 -4.34 13.47
CA VAL A 181 8.78 -5.75 13.07
C VAL A 181 10.15 -6.40 12.85
N TYR A 182 11.02 -5.76 12.06
CA TYR A 182 12.36 -6.25 11.73
C TYR A 182 13.20 -6.49 12.98
N ASN A 183 13.23 -5.53 13.89
CA ASN A 183 13.97 -5.63 15.15
C ASN A 183 13.44 -6.77 16.01
N ARG A 184 12.11 -6.88 16.16
CA ARG A 184 11.49 -7.96 16.94
C ARG A 184 11.83 -9.34 16.37
N LEU A 185 11.66 -9.54 15.07
CA LEU A 185 11.92 -10.84 14.43
C LEU A 185 13.40 -11.22 14.47
N THR A 186 14.32 -10.25 14.36
CA THR A 186 15.77 -10.48 14.47
C THR A 186 16.17 -10.98 15.86
N VAL A 187 15.62 -10.38 16.93
CA VAL A 187 15.89 -10.81 18.31
C VAL A 187 15.30 -12.20 18.60
N GLU A 188 14.09 -12.46 18.11
CA GLU A 188 13.43 -13.77 18.24
C GLU A 188 14.20 -14.88 17.52
N GLU A 189 14.70 -14.59 16.31
CA GLU A 189 15.57 -15.50 15.55
C GLU A 189 16.86 -15.85 16.30
N ALA A 190 17.58 -14.83 16.79
CA ALA A 190 18.79 -15.03 17.57
C ALA A 190 18.52 -15.89 18.80
N THR A 191 17.41 -15.63 19.49
CA THR A 191 16.97 -16.40 20.66
C THR A 191 16.66 -17.86 20.30
N ALA A 192 15.97 -18.10 19.19
CA ALA A 192 15.62 -19.44 18.73
C ALA A 192 16.85 -20.28 18.31
N ALA A 193 17.84 -19.63 17.67
CA ALA A 193 19.09 -20.27 17.25
C ALA A 193 19.93 -20.77 18.43
N VAL A 194 20.00 -19.99 19.51
CA VAL A 194 20.72 -20.38 20.75
C VAL A 194 20.06 -21.58 21.43
N LYS A 195 18.72 -21.66 21.41
CA LYS A 195 17.96 -22.75 22.07
C LYS A 195 17.99 -24.07 21.30
N SER A 196 18.03 -24.02 19.97
CA SER A 196 17.75 -25.20 19.13
C SER A 196 18.99 -25.89 18.55
N GLY A 197 20.17 -25.24 18.57
CA GLY A 197 21.45 -25.79 18.06
C GLY A 197 21.51 -25.98 16.54
N ASP A 198 20.36 -26.24 15.91
CA ASP A 198 20.09 -26.22 14.48
C ASP A 198 19.28 -24.95 14.19
N GLY A 199 19.79 -24.08 13.32
CA GLY A 199 19.15 -22.80 12.97
C GLY A 199 17.77 -22.99 12.32
N LEU A 200 17.11 -21.90 11.92
CA LEU A 200 15.76 -21.93 11.31
C LEU A 200 15.67 -22.62 9.92
N GLN A 201 16.52 -23.60 9.59
CA GLN A 201 16.60 -24.27 8.29
C GLN A 201 16.78 -23.27 7.13
N GLY A 202 17.69 -22.30 7.29
CA GLY A 202 18.04 -21.33 6.24
C GLY A 202 17.11 -20.12 6.07
N ILE A 203 16.04 -20.00 6.87
CA ILE A 203 15.20 -18.79 6.90
C ILE A 203 15.80 -17.81 7.92
N SER A 204 16.33 -16.68 7.44
CA SER A 204 16.88 -15.63 8.29
C SER A 204 16.30 -14.26 7.95
N MET A 205 16.16 -13.38 8.94
CA MET A 205 15.85 -11.96 8.74
C MET A 205 16.99 -11.19 8.10
N ARG A 206 18.24 -11.67 8.18
CA ARG A 206 19.37 -11.06 7.48
C ARG A 206 19.16 -11.13 5.96
N ASP A 207 19.62 -10.10 5.25
CA ASP A 207 19.61 -10.12 3.79
C ASP A 207 20.56 -11.21 3.30
N SER A 208 20.01 -12.18 2.59
CA SER A 208 20.78 -13.25 1.94
C SER A 208 21.50 -12.77 0.68
N ASP A 209 21.31 -11.50 0.31
CA ASP A 209 21.93 -10.87 -0.87
C ASP A 209 23.21 -10.10 -0.49
N GLN A 210 23.62 -10.13 0.78
CA GLN A 210 24.96 -9.74 1.23
C GLN A 210 25.79 -11.02 1.43
N GLU A 211 26.13 -11.69 0.34
CA GLU A 211 27.30 -12.58 0.33
C GLU A 211 28.54 -11.68 0.20
N ASP A 212 29.31 -11.62 1.29
CA ASP A 212 30.74 -11.30 1.42
C ASP A 212 31.40 -10.42 0.32
N ASP A 213 31.72 -9.18 0.69
CA ASP A 213 32.94 -8.51 0.21
C ASP A 213 34.15 -8.95 1.05
#